data_AF-A0A6I0DWF4-F1
#
_entry.id   AF-A0A6I0DWF4-F1
#
_cell.length_a   1.000
_cell.length_b   1.000
_cell.length_c   1.000
_cell.angle_alpha   90.00
_cell.angle_beta   90.00
_cell.angle_gamma   90.00
#
_symmetry.space_group_name_H-M   'P 1'
#
loop_
_entity.id
_entity.type
_entity.pdbx_description
1 polymer ?
#
loop_
_entity_poly.entity_id
_entity_poly.type
_entity_poly.pdbx_seq_one_letter_code
_entity_poly.pdbx_strand_id
1 'polypeptide(L)'
;MQKIYCLLVGLLCLMQSYAQSLVVKPGSTLIETKEGKPFLWIGDTAWDLFRNLDKKESIFYLDNRKAKGFTVIQAVILPMGNPEEPNIGGEIAFLDRNPSQPNEAY
;
A
#
# COMPACT_ATOMS: atom_id res chain seq x y z
N MET A 1 -4.18 18.67 -31.90
CA MET A 1 -4.58 18.74 -30.47
C MET A 1 -5.22 17.44 -30.01
N GLN A 2 -6.40 17.05 -30.52
CA GLN A 2 -7.15 15.87 -30.04
C GLN A 2 -6.42 14.52 -30.18
N LYS A 3 -5.65 14.30 -31.26
CA LYS A 3 -4.84 13.07 -31.45
C LYS A 3 -3.71 12.92 -30.41
N ILE A 4 -3.18 14.03 -29.89
CA ILE A 4 -2.11 14.03 -28.87
C ILE A 4 -2.68 13.64 -27.50
N TYR A 5 -3.90 14.09 -27.17
CA TYR A 5 -4.59 13.67 -25.94
C TYR A 5 -4.93 12.16 -25.97
N CYS A 6 -5.38 11.62 -27.10
CA CYS A 6 -5.63 10.18 -27.22
C CYS A 6 -4.34 9.34 -27.05
N LEU A 7 -3.20 9.84 -27.54
CA LEU A 7 -1.89 9.21 -27.38
C LEU A 7 -1.39 9.27 -25.92
N LEU A 8 -1.57 10.39 -25.23
CA LEU A 8 -1.23 10.58 -23.82
C LEU A 8 -2.09 9.71 -22.88
N VAL A 9 -3.39 9.61 -23.14
CA VAL A 9 -4.31 8.73 -22.38
C VAL A 9 -3.95 7.25 -22.61
N GLY A 10 -3.62 6.86 -23.85
CA GLY A 10 -3.15 5.51 -24.15
C GLY A 10 -1.82 5.16 -23.46
N LEU A 11 -0.91 6.14 -23.28
CA LEU A 11 0.35 5.95 -22.58
C LEU A 11 0.18 5.79 -21.06
N LEU A 12 -0.78 6.49 -20.45
CA LEU A 12 -1.12 6.35 -19.03
C LEU A 12 -1.75 4.98 -18.71
N CYS A 13 -2.55 4.41 -19.63
CA CYS A 13 -3.11 3.06 -19.47
C CYS A 13 -2.06 1.93 -19.56
N LEU A 14 -0.85 2.22 -20.05
CA LEU A 14 0.27 1.28 -20.09
C LEU A 14 1.08 1.24 -18.78
N MET A 15 0.78 2.11 -17.81
CA MET A 15 1.34 2.01 -16.48
C MET A 15 0.70 0.83 -15.75
N GLN A 16 1.25 -0.36 -15.98
CA GLN A 16 0.87 -1.56 -15.24
C GLN A 16 1.14 -1.33 -13.74
N SER A 17 0.10 -1.54 -12.94
CA SER A 17 0.24 -1.71 -11.49
C SER A 17 1.08 -2.98 -11.25
N TYR A 18 2.30 -2.78 -10.73
CA TYR A 18 3.16 -3.88 -10.30
C TYR A 18 2.80 -4.26 -8.86
N ALA A 19 1.70 -4.99 -8.70
CA ALA A 19 1.38 -5.66 -7.45
C ALA A 19 1.60 -7.16 -7.59
N GLN A 20 2.14 -7.79 -6.54
CA GLN A 20 2.22 -9.24 -6.47
C GLN A 20 0.79 -9.81 -6.44
N SER A 21 0.37 -10.46 -7.51
CA SER A 21 -0.90 -11.19 -7.53
C SER A 21 -0.71 -12.53 -6.82
N LEU A 22 -1.50 -12.74 -5.77
CA LEU A 22 -1.54 -13.97 -4.97
C LEU A 22 -2.88 -14.68 -5.19
N VAL A 23 -2.84 -16.00 -5.34
CA VAL A 23 -4.00 -16.85 -5.62
C VAL A 23 -4.02 -18.06 -4.70
N VAL A 24 -5.23 -18.57 -4.44
CA VAL A 24 -5.45 -19.88 -3.82
C VAL A 24 -6.30 -20.70 -4.80
N LYS A 25 -5.78 -21.84 -5.27
CA LYS A 25 -6.50 -22.73 -6.19
C LYS A 25 -7.63 -23.45 -5.45
N PRO A 26 -8.75 -23.81 -6.13
CA PRO A 26 -9.79 -24.63 -5.52
C PRO A 26 -9.23 -25.91 -4.90
N GLY A 27 -9.54 -26.16 -3.63
CA GLY A 27 -9.06 -27.33 -2.87
C GLY A 27 -7.61 -27.25 -2.38
N SER A 28 -6.87 -26.17 -2.67
CA SER A 28 -5.52 -25.94 -2.14
C SER A 28 -5.56 -25.12 -0.84
N THR A 29 -4.59 -25.38 0.05
CA THR A 29 -4.31 -24.55 1.23
C THR A 29 -3.09 -23.65 1.06
N LEU A 30 -2.42 -23.73 -0.09
CA LEU A 30 -1.23 -22.95 -0.40
C LEU A 30 -1.60 -21.63 -1.08
N ILE A 31 -0.86 -20.58 -0.73
CA ILE A 31 -0.86 -19.31 -1.44
C ILE A 31 0.22 -19.38 -2.51
N GLU A 32 -0.11 -19.00 -3.74
CA GLU A 32 0.79 -19.02 -4.88
C GLU A 32 0.78 -17.68 -5.62
N THR A 33 1.84 -17.38 -6.36
CA THR A 33 1.81 -16.33 -7.38
C THR A 33 0.94 -16.75 -8.57
N LYS A 34 0.54 -15.81 -9.42
CA LYS A 34 -0.22 -16.11 -10.64
C LYS A 34 0.51 -17.09 -11.58
N GLU A 35 1.85 -17.12 -11.53
CA GLU A 35 2.72 -18.03 -12.28
C GLU A 35 2.89 -19.41 -11.61
N GLY A 36 2.20 -19.66 -10.48
CA GLY A 36 2.20 -20.94 -9.77
C GLY A 36 3.37 -21.17 -8.82
N LYS A 37 4.14 -20.12 -8.47
CA LYS A 37 5.21 -20.24 -7.47
C LYS A 37 4.61 -20.16 -6.06
N PRO A 38 4.96 -21.05 -5.11
CA PRO A 38 4.51 -20.92 -3.73
C PRO A 38 4.94 -19.58 -3.12
N PHE A 39 4.04 -18.94 -2.37
CA PHE A 39 4.29 -17.72 -1.61
C PHE A 39 4.16 -18.03 -0.12
N LEU A 40 5.28 -17.94 0.60
CA LEU A 40 5.29 -18.13 2.04
C LEU A 40 4.91 -16.83 2.74
N TRP A 41 3.80 -16.84 3.47
CA TRP A 41 3.28 -15.69 4.21
C TRP A 41 3.96 -15.58 5.58
N ILE A 42 4.94 -14.68 5.71
CA ILE A 42 5.63 -14.36 6.97
C ILE A 42 5.30 -12.90 7.29
N GLY A 43 4.38 -12.71 8.23
CA GLY A 43 3.82 -11.40 8.57
C GLY A 43 4.55 -10.70 9.72
N ASP A 44 4.78 -9.40 9.58
CA ASP A 44 5.01 -8.47 10.70
C ASP A 44 3.88 -7.43 10.78
N THR A 45 3.77 -6.75 11.91
CA THR A 45 2.72 -5.76 12.18
C THR A 45 3.33 -4.39 12.46
N ALA A 46 3.06 -3.43 11.57
CA ALA A 46 3.38 -2.01 11.74
C ALA A 46 2.12 -1.17 11.49
N TRP A 47 1.21 -1.17 12.49
CA TRP A 47 -0.08 -0.48 12.37
C TRP A 47 0.07 0.96 11.90
N ASP A 48 0.96 1.73 12.51
CA ASP A 48 1.11 3.16 12.26
C ASP A 48 2.17 3.49 11.20
N LEU A 49 2.55 2.55 10.33
CA LEU A 49 3.63 2.68 9.34
C LEU A 49 3.53 3.98 8.52
N PHE A 50 2.32 4.36 8.11
CA PHE A 50 2.10 5.53 7.24
C PHE A 50 1.89 6.84 7.99
N ARG A 51 1.64 6.80 9.30
CA ARG A 51 1.31 8.01 10.08
C ARG A 51 2.42 8.46 11.00
N ASN A 52 3.14 7.54 11.63
CA ASN A 52 4.08 7.88 12.70
C ASN A 52 5.54 7.89 12.23
N LEU A 53 5.80 7.38 11.03
CA LEU A 53 7.14 7.32 10.47
C LEU A 53 7.24 8.26 9.28
N ASP A 54 8.36 8.97 9.21
CA ASP A 54 8.75 9.62 7.96
C ASP A 54 9.22 8.59 6.92
N LYS A 55 9.54 9.06 5.72
CA LYS A 55 10.00 8.20 4.63
C LYS A 55 11.30 7.45 4.96
N LYS A 56 12.27 8.09 5.63
CA LYS A 56 13.56 7.47 5.97
C LYS A 56 13.36 6.39 7.03
N GLU A 57 12.54 6.67 8.04
CA GLU A 57 12.18 5.73 9.10
C GLU A 57 11.41 4.53 8.53
N SER A 58 10.47 4.78 7.62
CA SER A 58 9.74 3.73 6.90
C SER A 58 10.68 2.82 6.11
N ILE A 59 11.62 3.39 5.35
CA ILE A 59 12.62 2.61 4.60
C ILE A 59 13.49 1.80 5.55
N PHE A 60 13.99 2.41 6.64
CA PHE A 60 14.79 1.72 7.64
C PHE A 60 14.05 0.53 8.26
N TYR A 61 12.77 0.72 8.62
CA TYR A 61 11.92 -0.36 9.11
C TYR A 61 11.80 -1.49 8.07
N LEU A 62 11.41 -1.16 6.83
CA LEU A 62 11.17 -2.14 5.76
C LEU A 62 12.45 -2.91 5.38
N ASP A 63 13.60 -2.25 5.33
CA ASP A 63 14.90 -2.90 5.09
C ASP A 63 15.25 -3.88 6.21
N ASN A 64 14.95 -3.54 7.46
CA ASN A 64 15.13 -4.46 8.58
C ASN A 64 14.22 -5.69 8.46
N ARG A 65 12.95 -5.50 8.06
CA ARG A 65 12.00 -6.62 7.88
C ARG A 65 12.44 -7.53 6.74
N LYS A 66 12.88 -6.95 5.63
CA LYS A 66 13.46 -7.67 4.50
C LYS A 66 14.67 -8.50 4.92
N ALA A 67 15.60 -7.92 5.68
CA ALA A 67 16.80 -8.62 6.17
C ALA A 67 16.47 -9.82 7.08
N LYS A 68 15.29 -9.82 7.72
CA LYS A 68 14.79 -10.90 8.57
C LYS A 68 13.89 -11.90 7.83
N GLY A 69 13.62 -11.69 6.55
CA GLY A 69 12.83 -12.62 5.73
C GLY A 69 11.31 -12.46 5.85
N PHE A 70 10.81 -11.36 6.42
CA PHE A 70 9.37 -11.07 6.36
C PHE A 70 8.94 -10.81 4.91
N THR A 71 7.78 -11.34 4.54
CA THR A 71 7.20 -11.23 3.18
C THR A 71 5.91 -10.43 3.16
N VAL A 72 5.30 -10.18 4.32
CA VAL A 72 4.06 -9.41 4.47
C VAL A 72 4.20 -8.45 5.64
N ILE A 73 3.78 -7.20 5.44
CA ILE A 73 3.65 -6.19 6.50
C ILE A 73 2.18 -5.78 6.59
N GLN A 74 1.61 -5.91 7.78
CA GLN A 74 0.27 -5.41 8.08
C GLN A 74 0.36 -3.99 8.63
N ALA A 75 -0.39 -3.07 8.03
CA ALA A 75 -0.47 -1.67 8.43
C ALA A 75 -1.90 -1.15 8.26
N VAL A 76 -2.26 -0.07 8.95
CA VAL A 76 -3.53 0.63 8.72
C VAL A 76 -3.28 1.95 7.99
N ILE A 77 -4.17 2.26 7.05
CA ILE A 77 -4.15 3.55 6.35
C ILE A 77 -4.68 4.66 7.29
N LEU A 78 -5.80 4.39 7.99
CA LEU A 78 -6.47 5.36 8.86
C LEU A 78 -6.10 5.18 10.35
N PRO A 79 -6.16 6.25 11.18
CA PRO A 79 -5.88 6.19 12.62
C PRO A 79 -6.67 5.10 13.31
N MET A 80 -6.01 4.28 14.12
CA MET A 80 -6.69 3.39 15.05
C MET A 80 -7.15 4.21 16.26
N GLY A 81 -8.32 4.84 16.13
CA GLY A 81 -8.86 5.68 17.19
C GLY A 81 -9.51 6.94 16.61
N ASN A 82 -8.91 8.09 16.89
CA ASN A 82 -9.44 9.37 16.45
C ASN A 82 -9.11 9.61 14.95
N PRO A 83 -10.10 9.66 14.05
CA PRO A 83 -9.86 9.88 12.62
C PRO A 83 -9.31 11.28 12.29
N GLU A 84 -9.29 12.18 13.27
CA GLU A 84 -8.71 13.52 13.15
C GLU A 84 -7.25 13.60 13.59
N GLU A 85 -6.66 12.48 14.03
CA GLU A 85 -5.22 12.43 14.31
C GLU A 85 -4.42 12.62 13.01
N PRO A 86 -3.51 13.62 12.97
CA PRO A 86 -2.71 13.85 11.79
C PRO A 86 -1.60 12.81 11.62
N ASN A 87 -1.12 12.62 10.39
CA ASN A 87 0.15 11.95 10.13
C ASN A 87 1.33 12.83 10.61
N ILE A 88 2.57 12.31 10.49
CA ILE A 88 3.80 13.01 10.88
C ILE A 88 4.01 14.34 10.13
N GLY A 89 3.39 14.48 8.95
CA GLY A 89 3.37 15.70 8.15
C GLY A 89 2.34 16.74 8.60
N GLY A 90 1.48 16.42 9.57
CA GLY A 90 0.42 17.31 10.05
C GLY A 90 -0.90 17.19 9.28
N GLU A 91 -1.01 16.26 8.33
CA GLU A 91 -2.18 16.09 7.48
C GLU A 91 -3.21 15.17 8.14
N ILE A 92 -4.51 15.50 8.01
CA ILE A 92 -5.62 14.63 8.43
C ILE A 92 -6.17 13.84 7.23
N ALA A 93 -6.74 12.65 7.47
CA ALA A 93 -7.14 11.73 6.40
C ALA A 93 -8.29 12.24 5.50
N PHE A 94 -9.20 13.06 6.05
CA PHE A 94 -10.39 13.53 5.35
C PHE A 94 -10.59 15.04 5.52
N LEU A 95 -10.88 15.73 4.42
CA LEU A 95 -11.25 17.14 4.41
C LEU A 95 -12.62 17.32 5.08
N ASP A 96 -12.75 18.34 5.92
CA ASP A 96 -13.98 18.67 6.66
C ASP A 96 -14.62 17.50 7.41
N ARG A 97 -13.82 16.49 7.79
CA ARG A 97 -14.29 15.23 8.42
C ARG A 97 -15.31 14.47 7.57
N ASN A 98 -15.26 14.63 6.25
CA ASN A 98 -16.13 13.96 5.31
C ASN A 98 -15.42 12.74 4.68
N PRO A 99 -15.82 11.49 4.98
CA PRO A 99 -15.20 10.29 4.41
C PRO A 99 -15.29 10.20 2.88
N SER A 100 -16.17 10.97 2.25
CA SER A 100 -16.27 11.08 0.79
C SER A 100 -15.26 12.07 0.19
N GLN A 101 -14.46 12.75 1.02
CA GLN A 101 -13.47 13.74 0.63
C GLN A 101 -12.11 13.41 1.27
N PRO A 102 -11.36 12.42 0.72
CA PRO A 102 -10.00 12.13 1.17
C PRO A 102 -9.07 13.34 0.95
N ASN A 103 -8.13 13.55 1.87
CA ASN A 103 -7.08 14.54 1.72
C ASN A 103 -5.92 13.93 0.91
N GLU A 104 -5.62 14.43 -0.28
CA GLU A 104 -4.53 13.92 -1.12
C GLU A 104 -3.13 14.11 -0.51
N ALA A 105 -2.98 15.05 0.43
CA ALA A 105 -1.71 15.28 1.12
C ALA A 105 -1.44 14.26 2.25
N TYR A 106 -2.48 13.57 2.74
CA TYR A 106 -2.39 12.55 3.79
C TYR A 106 -1.70 11.27 3.31
#